data_AF-G0A3Y1-F1
#
_entry.id   AF-G0A3Y1-F1
#
_cell.length_a   1.000
_cell.length_b   1.000
_cell.length_c   1.000
_cell.angle_alpha   90.00
_cell.angle_beta   90.00
_cell.angle_gamma   90.00
#
_symmetry.space_group_name_H-M   'P 1'
#
loop_
_entity.id
_entity.type
_entity.pdbx_description
1 polymer ?
#
loop_
_entity_poly.entity_id
_entity_poly.type
_entity_poly.pdbx_seq_one_letter_code
_entity_poly.pdbx_strand_id
1 'polypeptide(L)'
;MSLAFQLLAHLIFLACMLALLILPDHRYAWMQAFDPALPAEAVTDPADNNLIFSFLLLMGACLTQTLLIVCSCGRVGKRVSVSLICAAAVFWAAKFWL
;
A
#
# COMPACT_ATOMS: atom_id res chain seq x y z
N MET A 1 -25.71 5.96 -0.72
CA MET A 1 -24.73 5.09 -0.05
C MET A 1 -24.67 5.45 1.42
N SER A 2 -24.73 4.48 2.34
CA SER A 2 -24.72 4.75 3.79
C SER A 2 -23.36 5.29 4.26
N LEU A 3 -23.35 6.20 5.23
CA LEU A 3 -22.12 6.74 5.84
C LEU A 3 -21.23 5.63 6.41
N ALA A 4 -21.83 4.58 6.98
CA ALA A 4 -21.10 3.43 7.53
C ALA A 4 -20.24 2.72 6.46
N PHE A 5 -20.75 2.61 5.23
CA PHE A 5 -20.02 1.98 4.13
C PHE A 5 -18.82 2.83 3.68
N GLN A 6 -18.98 4.16 3.67
CA GLN A 6 -17.88 5.08 3.35
C GLN A 6 -16.77 5.00 4.41
N LEU A 7 -17.15 5.00 5.69
CA LEU A 7 -16.20 4.83 6.80
C LEU A 7 -15.47 3.49 6.72
N LEU A 8 -16.19 2.40 6.47
CA LEU A 8 -15.59 1.07 6.32
C LEU A 8 -14.55 1.05 5.19
N ALA A 9 -14.86 1.61 4.02
CA ALA A 9 -13.93 1.66 2.90
C ALA A 9 -12.69 2.54 3.20
N HIS A 10 -12.85 3.65 3.93
CA HIS A 10 -11.70 4.43 4.41
C HIS A 10 -10.86 3.68 5.44
N LEU A 11 -11.48 2.91 6.34
CA LEU A 11 -10.77 2.07 7.31
C LEU A 11 -9.99 0.95 6.62
N ILE A 12 -10.58 0.29 5.61
CA ILE A 12 -9.89 -0.73 4.81
C ILE A 12 -8.70 -0.10 4.08
N PHE A 13 -8.89 1.05 3.45
CA PHE A 13 -7.80 1.78 2.80
C PHE A 13 -6.67 2.14 3.77
N LEU A 14 -7.02 2.63 4.96
CA LEU A 14 -6.04 2.92 6.02
C LEU A 14 -5.28 1.65 6.44
N ALA A 15 -5.99 0.53 6.62
CA ALA A 15 -5.38 -0.75 6.96
C ALA A 15 -4.42 -1.24 5.87
N CYS A 16 -4.78 -1.11 4.59
CA CYS A 16 -3.87 -1.43 3.47
C CYS A 16 -2.63 -0.54 3.48
N MET A 17 -2.78 0.76 3.73
CA MET A 17 -1.65 1.69 3.82
C MET A 17 -0.72 1.37 5.00
N LEU A 18 -1.29 1.03 6.17
CA LEU A 18 -0.51 0.58 7.32
C LEU A 18 0.23 -0.73 7.03
N ALA A 19 -0.43 -1.68 6.36
CA ALA A 19 0.21 -2.93 5.94
C ALA A 19 1.38 -2.66 4.98
N LEU A 20 1.22 -1.75 4.02
CA LEU A 20 2.29 -1.32 3.13
C LEU A 20 3.45 -0.63 3.88
N LEU A 21 3.16 0.14 4.92
CA LEU A 21 4.16 0.85 5.70
C LEU A 21 5.02 -0.11 6.54
N ILE A 22 4.39 -1.12 7.14
CA ILE A 22 5.04 -2.14 7.97
C ILE A 22 5.78 -3.16 7.11
N LEU A 23 5.41 -3.33 5.84
CA LEU A 23 6.04 -4.30 4.96
C LEU A 23 7.53 -3.95 4.78
N PRO A 24 8.45 -4.87 5.15
CA PRO A 24 9.88 -4.67 4.97
C PRO A 24 10.24 -4.82 3.50
N ASP A 25 11.18 -4.00 3.01
CA ASP A 25 11.55 -3.99 1.59
C ASP A 25 12.18 -5.33 1.15
N HIS A 26 12.84 -6.04 2.07
CA HIS A 26 13.43 -7.35 1.81
C HIS A 26 12.92 -8.39 2.82
N ARG A 27 12.53 -9.57 2.32
CA ARG A 27 12.04 -10.71 3.12
C ARG A 27 12.96 -11.11 4.28
N TYR A 28 14.24 -10.79 4.15
CA TYR A 28 15.30 -11.14 5.08
C TYR A 28 15.93 -9.91 5.77
N ALA A 29 15.29 -8.73 5.70
CA ALA A 29 15.78 -7.53 6.40
C ALA A 29 15.94 -7.76 7.92
N TRP A 30 15.11 -8.64 8.49
CA TRP A 30 15.25 -9.06 9.88
C TRP A 30 16.56 -9.83 10.16
N MET A 31 17.12 -10.56 9.19
CA MET A 31 18.39 -11.30 9.37
C MET A 31 19.57 -10.34 9.50
N GLN A 32 19.57 -9.23 8.74
CA GLN A 32 20.60 -8.18 8.88
C GLN A 32 20.54 -7.47 10.24
N ALA A 33 19.37 -7.42 10.87
CA ALA A 33 19.23 -6.88 12.22
C ALA A 33 19.82 -7.81 13.30
N PHE A 34 19.91 -9.12 13.05
CA PHE A 34 20.46 -10.11 13.98
C PHE A 34 21.93 -10.45 13.73
N ASP A 35 22.37 -10.42 12.46
CA ASP A 35 23.77 -10.61 12.09
C ASP A 35 24.21 -9.54 11.07
N PRO A 36 24.85 -8.46 11.53
CA PRO A 36 25.29 -7.37 10.67
C PRO A 36 26.49 -7.73 9.79
N ALA A 37 27.12 -8.89 9.99
CA ALA A 37 28.22 -9.36 9.14
C ALA A 37 27.74 -10.08 7.87
N LEU A 38 26.43 -10.35 7.74
CA LEU A 38 25.84 -10.92 6.54
C LEU A 38 25.95 -9.92 5.38
N PRO A 39 26.69 -10.24 4.30
CA PRO A 39 26.74 -9.37 3.13
C PRO A 39 25.36 -9.29 2.49
N ALA A 40 24.91 -8.07 2.17
CA ALA A 40 23.61 -7.82 1.55
C ALA A 40 23.40 -8.63 0.26
N GLU A 41 24.48 -8.96 -0.43
CA GLU A 41 24.50 -9.78 -1.65
C GLU A 41 24.25 -11.28 -1.41
N ALA A 42 24.50 -11.81 -0.20
CA ALA A 42 24.16 -13.20 0.13
C ALA A 42 22.65 -13.36 0.42
N VAL A 43 21.96 -12.25 0.60
CA VAL A 43 20.54 -12.16 0.94
C VAL A 43 19.77 -11.61 -0.26
N THR A 44 20.04 -12.15 -1.44
CA THR A 44 19.25 -11.85 -2.64
C THR A 44 17.89 -12.53 -2.51
N ASP A 45 16.81 -11.76 -2.66
CA ASP A 45 15.47 -12.30 -2.95
C ASP A 45 15.29 -12.25 -4.47
N PRO A 46 15.75 -13.26 -5.23
CA PRO A 46 15.76 -13.21 -6.69
C PRO A 46 14.35 -13.17 -7.31
N ALA A 47 13.31 -13.39 -6.50
CA ALA A 47 11.92 -13.41 -6.96
C ALA A 47 11.22 -12.04 -6.85
N ASP A 48 11.82 -11.06 -6.17
CA ASP A 48 11.25 -9.71 -5.97
C ASP A 48 9.76 -9.72 -5.54
N ASN A 49 9.39 -10.76 -4.78
CA ASN A 49 8.00 -11.10 -4.47
C ASN A 49 7.33 -10.00 -3.63
N ASN A 50 8.13 -9.23 -2.88
CA ASN A 50 7.69 -8.09 -2.10
C ASN A 50 7.16 -6.94 -2.97
N LEU A 51 7.77 -6.67 -4.13
CA LEU A 51 7.26 -5.66 -5.07
C LEU A 51 5.91 -6.08 -5.63
N ILE A 52 5.78 -7.34 -6.04
CA ILE A 52 4.51 -7.88 -6.56
C ILE A 52 3.43 -7.82 -5.48
N PHE A 53 3.72 -8.29 -4.27
CA PHE A 53 2.77 -8.30 -3.16
C PHE A 53 2.34 -6.88 -2.74
N SER A 54 3.30 -5.95 -2.62
CA SER A 54 3.00 -4.55 -2.30
C SER A 54 2.19 -3.88 -3.41
N PHE A 55 2.44 -4.20 -4.68
CA PHE A 55 1.64 -3.72 -5.80
C PHE A 55 0.21 -4.27 -5.77
N LEU A 56 0.01 -5.55 -5.41
CA LEU A 56 -1.33 -6.12 -5.20
C LEU A 56 -2.08 -5.41 -4.06
N LEU A 57 -1.39 -5.11 -2.95
CA LEU A 57 -1.94 -4.34 -1.84
C LEU A 57 -2.35 -2.93 -2.27
N LEU A 58 -1.51 -2.24 -3.05
CA LEU A 58 -1.82 -0.93 -3.63
C LEU A 58 -3.05 -1.01 -4.54
N MET A 59 -3.12 -2.01 -5.42
CA MET A 59 -4.26 -2.24 -6.31
C MET A 59 -5.54 -2.47 -5.53
N GLY A 60 -5.50 -3.28 -4.46
CA GLY A 60 -6.64 -3.48 -3.55
C GLY A 60 -7.09 -2.18 -2.89
N ALA A 61 -6.14 -1.38 -2.38
CA ALA A 61 -6.44 -0.07 -1.80
C ALA A 61 -7.09 0.88 -2.82
N CYS A 62 -6.53 0.97 -4.03
CA CYS A 62 -7.08 1.76 -5.13
C CYS A 62 -8.49 1.31 -5.54
N LEU A 63 -8.75 0.00 -5.59
CA LEU A 63 -10.07 -0.56 -5.88
C LEU A 63 -11.13 -0.12 -4.88
N THR A 64 -10.80 -0.10 -3.58
CA THR A 64 -11.78 0.37 -2.57
C THR A 64 -12.14 1.83 -2.77
N GLN A 65 -11.17 2.68 -3.13
CA GLN A 65 -11.39 4.11 -3.37
C GLN A 65 -12.08 4.38 -4.71
N THR A 66 -11.81 3.60 -5.76
CA THR A 66 -12.53 3.71 -7.04
C THR A 66 -13.98 3.27 -6.92
N LEU A 67 -14.27 2.22 -6.13
CA LEU A 67 -15.65 1.83 -5.80
C LEU A 67 -16.38 2.98 -5.06
N LEU A 68 -15.72 3.67 -4.14
CA LEU A 68 -16.29 4.86 -3.51
C LEU A 68 -16.57 5.99 -4.50
N ILE A 69 -15.70 6.22 -5.48
CA ILE A 69 -15.88 7.25 -6.52
C ILE A 69 -17.09 6.93 -7.41
N VAL A 70 -17.25 5.67 -7.82
CA VAL A 70 -18.35 5.22 -8.68
C VAL A 70 -19.69 5.31 -7.93
N CYS A 71 -19.72 4.90 -6.66
CA CYS A 71 -20.96 4.83 -5.89
C CYS A 71 -21.31 6.12 -5.13
N SER A 72 -20.41 7.11 -5.08
CA SER A 72 -20.66 8.42 -4.46
C SER A 72 -21.26 9.41 -5.46
N CYS A 73 -22.35 10.09 -5.08
CA CYS A 73 -22.94 11.18 -5.88
C CYS A 73 -22.28 12.55 -5.60
N GLY A 74 -21.49 12.68 -4.53
CA GLY A 74 -20.94 13.97 -4.09
C GLY A 74 -19.58 14.30 -4.73
N ARG A 75 -19.47 15.47 -5.39
CA ARG A 75 -18.21 15.94 -6.00
C ARG A 75 -17.05 16.01 -5.00
N VAL A 76 -17.33 16.39 -3.75
CA VAL A 76 -16.31 16.49 -2.69
C VAL A 76 -15.75 15.12 -2.33
N GLY A 77 -16.61 14.11 -2.13
CA GLY A 77 -16.17 12.74 -1.82
C GLY A 77 -15.33 12.13 -2.94
N LYS A 78 -15.67 12.41 -4.21
CA LYS A 78 -14.86 11.98 -5.35
C LYS A 78 -13.46 12.60 -5.33
N ARG A 79 -13.34 13.91 -5.05
CA ARG A 79 -12.03 14.57 -4.96
C ARG A 79 -11.16 13.97 -3.85
N VAL A 80 -11.75 13.68 -2.68
CA VAL A 80 -11.02 13.06 -1.56
C VAL A 80 -10.50 11.68 -1.96
N SER A 81 -11.33 10.80 -2.52
CA SER A 81 -10.89 9.48 -2.95
C SER A 81 -9.81 9.53 -4.04
N VAL A 82 -9.91 10.45 -5.00
CA VAL A 82 -8.85 10.65 -6.02
C VAL A 82 -7.54 11.09 -5.36
N SER A 83 -7.60 12.06 -4.43
CA SER A 83 -6.39 12.52 -3.72
C SER A 83 -5.74 11.42 -2.89
N LEU A 84 -6.53 10.53 -2.28
CA LEU A 84 -6.02 9.37 -1.54
C LEU A 84 -5.33 8.35 -2.46
N ILE A 85 -5.91 8.08 -3.63
CA ILE A 85 -5.29 7.19 -4.64
C ILE A 85 -3.95 7.77 -5.08
N CYS A 86 -3.88 9.06 -5.42
CA CYS A 86 -2.63 9.70 -5.80
C CYS A 86 -1.59 9.65 -4.68
N ALA A 87 -1.99 9.95 -3.44
CA ALA A 87 -1.09 9.89 -2.29
C ALA A 87 -0.54 8.47 -2.06
N ALA A 88 -1.38 7.43 -2.17
CA ALA A 88 -0.95 6.04 -2.06
C ALA A 88 0.01 5.63 -3.17
N ALA A 89 -0.25 6.04 -4.41
CA ALA A 89 0.64 5.77 -5.54
C ALA A 89 2.01 6.42 -5.36
N VAL A 90 2.04 7.70 -4.93
CA VAL A 90 3.29 8.41 -4.63
C VAL A 90 4.03 7.75 -3.46
N PHE A 91 3.34 7.38 -2.40
CA PHE A 91 3.93 6.69 -1.26
C PHE A 91 4.56 5.35 -1.65
N TRP A 92 3.83 4.54 -2.43
CA TRP A 92 4.34 3.25 -2.89
C TRP A 92 5.58 3.42 -3.79
N ALA A 93 5.54 4.34 -4.74
CA ALA A 93 6.70 4.64 -5.59
C ALA A 93 7.88 5.15 -4.76
N ALA A 94 7.65 6.01 -3.77
CA ALA A 94 8.72 6.54 -2.93
C ALA A 94 9.35 5.49 -2.01
N LYS A 95 8.61 4.48 -1.56
CA LYS A 95 9.11 3.45 -0.66
C LYS A 95 9.78 2.29 -1.40
N PHE A 96 9.19 1.84 -2.50
CA PHE A 96 9.57 0.59 -3.16
C PHE A 96 10.36 0.79 -4.46
N TRP A 97 10.34 1.99 -5.06
CA TRP A 97 11.02 2.26 -6.35
C TRP A 97 12.25 3.18 -6.22
N LEU A 98 12.28 4.04 -5.20
CA LEU A 98 13.40 4.94 -4.89
C LEU A 98 14.32 4.30 -3.86
#